data_AF-A0AAW6QVC6-F1
#
_entry.id   AF-A0AAW6QVC6-F1
#
_cell.length_a   1.000
_cell.length_b   1.000
_cell.length_c   1.000
_cell.angle_alpha   90.00
_cell.angle_beta   90.00
_cell.angle_gamma   90.00
#
_symmetry.space_group_name_H-M   'P 1'
#
loop_
_entity.id
_entity.type
_entity.pdbx_description
1 polymer ?
#
loop_
_entity_poly.entity_id
_entity_poly.type
_entity_poly.pdbx_seq_one_letter_code
_entity_poly.pdbx_strand_id
1 'polypeptide(L)' 'MKFRPVFVLVTTVALTIFGYAVMFLYYLMQPQCIDDLSEISDFVLLSAGKGNTAPMHFNIAFDKEKNQWCYVEVVQ' A
#
# COMPACT_ATOMS: atom_id res chain seq x y z
N MET A 1 25.36 1.20 -36.72
CA MET A 1 25.17 1.81 -35.38
C MET A 1 23.80 2.51 -35.30
N LYS A 2 22.70 1.79 -35.04
CA LYS A 2 21.35 2.40 -34.86
C LYS A 2 20.56 1.88 -33.64
N PHE A 3 21.12 0.92 -32.89
CA PHE A 3 20.42 0.27 -31.77
C PHE A 3 20.67 0.88 -30.39
N ARG A 4 21.71 1.72 -30.23
CA ARG A 4 22.06 2.35 -28.95
C ARG A 4 20.96 3.22 -28.33
N PRO A 5 20.30 4.14 -29.06
CA PRO A 5 19.31 5.03 -28.42
C PRO A 5 18.05 4.28 -28.01
N VAL A 6 17.61 3.29 -28.79
CA VAL A 6 16.44 2.46 -28.48
C VAL A 6 16.69 1.61 -27.24
N PHE A 7 17.87 1.00 -27.13
CA PHE A 7 18.22 0.19 -25.97
C PHE A 7 18.25 1.03 -24.68
N VAL A 8 18.80 2.25 -24.75
CA VAL A 8 18.81 3.20 -23.62
C VAL A 8 17.39 3.62 -23.23
N LEU A 9 16.51 3.86 -24.21
CA LEU A 9 15.13 4.26 -23.95
C LEU A 9 14.35 3.11 -23.26
N VAL A 10 14.51 1.89 -23.75
CA VAL A 10 13.90 0.68 -23.16
C VAL A 10 14.43 0.44 -21.74
N THR A 11 15.74 0.56 -21.51
CA THR A 11 16.29 0.37 -20.16
C THR A 11 15.81 1.46 -19.20
N THR A 12 15.69 2.72 -19.64
CA THR A 12 15.16 3.79 -18.79
C THR A 12 13.70 3.56 -18.42
N VAL A 13 12.86 3.13 -19.36
CA VAL A 13 11.45 2.82 -19.11
C VAL A 13 11.31 1.60 -18.18
N ALA A 14 12.13 0.57 -18.37
CA ALA A 14 12.14 -0.59 -17.47
C ALA A 14 12.55 -0.19 -16.04
N LEU A 15 13.55 0.68 -15.89
CA LEU A 15 14.01 1.19 -14.60
C LEU A 15 12.95 2.04 -13.89
N THR A 16 12.22 2.89 -14.62
CA THR A 16 11.15 3.70 -14.02
C THR A 16 9.97 2.85 -13.57
N ILE A 17 9.56 1.85 -14.38
CA ILE A 17 8.51 0.91 -14.00
C ILE A 17 8.94 0.09 -12.78
N PHE A 18 10.18 -0.40 -12.75
CA PHE A 18 10.71 -1.14 -11.62
C PHE A 18 10.76 -0.29 -10.35
N GLY A 19 11.24 0.96 -10.45
CA GLY A 19 11.24 1.90 -9.33
C GLY A 19 9.84 2.17 -8.78
N TYR A 20 8.85 2.34 -9.67
CA TYR A 20 7.45 2.48 -9.28
C TYR A 20 6.92 1.23 -8.57
N ALA A 21 7.20 0.03 -9.10
CA ALA A 21 6.77 -1.22 -8.49
C ALA A 21 7.36 -1.40 -7.09
N VAL A 22 8.64 -1.06 -6.88
CA VAL A 22 9.30 -1.12 -5.57
C VAL A 22 8.67 -0.12 -4.59
N MET A 23 8.41 1.12 -5.02
CA MET A 23 7.75 2.12 -4.17
C MET A 23 6.31 1.73 -3.82
N PHE A 24 5.58 1.13 -4.77
CA PHE A 24 4.24 0.63 -4.55
C PHE A 24 4.23 -0.52 -3.53
N LEU A 25 5.15 -1.48 -3.66
CA LEU A 25 5.32 -2.55 -2.68
C LEU A 25 5.73 -2.02 -1.31
N TYR A 26 6.60 -1.01 -1.26
CA TYR A 26 6.99 -0.35 -0.02
C TYR A 26 5.78 0.32 0.65
N TYR A 27 4.93 0.99 -0.12
CA TYR A 27 3.70 1.61 0.40
C TYR A 27 2.70 0.57 0.94
N LEU A 28 2.56 -0.58 0.27
CA LEU A 28 1.72 -1.68 0.75
C LEU A 28 2.26 -2.34 2.03
N MET A 29 3.57 -2.33 2.24
CA MET A 29 4.21 -2.88 3.45
C MET A 29 4.19 -1.88 4.62
N GLN A 30 3.85 -0.61 4.37
CA GLN A 30 3.74 0.36 5.45
C GLN A 30 2.43 0.16 6.23
N PRO A 31 2.50 0.18 7.57
CA PRO A 31 1.30 0.18 8.39
C PRO A 31 0.48 1.43 8.04
N GLN A 32 -0.79 1.24 7.72
CA GLN A 32 -1.69 2.35 7.46
C GLN A 32 -1.98 3.01 8.79
N CYS A 33 -1.60 4.28 8.94
CA CYS A 33 -1.85 5.05 10.16
C CYS A 33 -3.01 6.00 9.92
N ILE A 34 -3.96 5.98 10.84
CA ILE A 34 -5.17 6.80 10.87
C ILE A 34 -5.20 7.58 12.18
N ASP A 35 -5.75 8.78 12.12
CA ASP A 35 -5.86 9.65 13.30
C ASP A 35 -6.93 9.11 14.26
N ASP A 36 -8.07 8.64 13.73
CA ASP A 36 -9.19 8.14 14.51
C ASP A 36 -9.55 6.69 14.18
N LEU A 37 -9.60 5.84 15.21
CA LEU A 37 -9.94 4.41 15.07
C LEU A 37 -11.33 4.17 14.45
N SER A 38 -12.23 5.17 14.49
CA SER A 38 -13.53 5.11 13.82
C SER A 38 -13.41 5.02 12.30
N GLU A 39 -12.34 5.52 11.69
CA GLU A 39 -12.13 5.44 10.23
C GLU A 39 -11.89 3.99 9.75
N ILE A 40 -11.44 3.08 10.63
CA ILE A 40 -11.36 1.65 10.31
C ILE A 40 -12.75 1.11 9.97
N SER A 41 -13.79 1.57 10.67
CA SER A 41 -15.16 1.11 10.44
C SER A 41 -15.67 1.55 9.06
N ASP A 42 -15.30 2.74 8.59
CA ASP A 42 -15.63 3.23 7.26
C ASP A 42 -14.91 2.43 6.16
N PHE A 43 -13.65 2.06 6.40
CA PHE A 43 -12.90 1.19 5.49
C PHE A 43 -13.53 -0.21 5.39
N VAL A 44 -13.91 -0.80 6.52
CA VAL A 44 -14.60 -2.11 6.58
C VAL A 44 -15.94 -2.04 5.87
N LEU A 45 -16.73 -0.97 6.09
CA LEU A 45 -18.01 -0.76 5.41
C LEU A 45 -17.86 -0.60 3.90
N LEU A 46 -16.84 0.14 3.44
CA LEU A 46 -16.53 0.30 2.02
C LEU A 46 -16.09 -1.03 1.37
N SER A 47 -15.31 -1.83 2.09
CA SER A 47 -14.84 -3.14 1.61
C SER A 47 -16.00 -4.15 1.55
N ALA A 48 -16.88 -4.16 2.58
CA ALA A 48 -18.12 -4.93 2.58
C ALA A 48 -19.07 -4.50 1.44
N GLY A 49 -19.19 -3.19 1.17
CA GLY A 49 -19.98 -2.64 0.07
C GLY A 49 -19.47 -3.04 -1.32
N LYS A 50 -18.18 -3.38 -1.45
CA LYS A 50 -17.58 -3.95 -2.68
C LYS A 50 -17.78 -5.46 -2.82
N GLY A 51 -18.53 -6.10 -1.91
CA GLY A 51 -18.80 -7.53 -1.92
C GLY A 51 -17.68 -8.37 -1.29
N ASN A 52 -16.72 -7.75 -0.61
CA ASN A 52 -15.67 -8.46 0.11
C ASN A 52 -16.16 -8.79 1.54
N THR A 53 -16.61 -10.02 1.76
CA THR A 53 -17.10 -10.52 3.05
C THR A 53 -16.05 -11.36 3.80
N ALA A 54 -14.80 -11.37 3.31
CA ALA A 54 -13.72 -12.07 3.98
C ALA A 54 -13.51 -11.51 5.39
N PRO A 55 -13.27 -12.35 6.41
CA PRO A 55 -12.90 -11.88 7.74
C PRO A 55 -11.56 -11.14 7.64
N MET A 56 -11.59 -9.82 7.85
CA MET A 56 -10.40 -8.99 7.89
C MET A 56 -9.87 -8.95 9.32
N HIS A 57 -8.63 -9.41 9.50
CA HIS A 57 -7.94 -9.32 10.78
C HIS A 57 -7.00 -8.12 10.75
N PHE A 58 -7.29 -7.10 11.57
CA PHE A 58 -6.43 -5.94 11.72
C PHE A 58 -5.55 -6.10 12.96
N ASN A 59 -4.23 -6.05 12.78
CA ASN A 59 -3.33 -5.87 13.91
C ASN A 59 -3.17 -4.35 14.14
N ILE A 60 -3.67 -3.85 15.26
CA ILE A 60 -3.74 -2.42 15.58
C ILE A 60 -2.70 -2.11 16.66
N ALA A 61 -1.87 -1.10 16.41
CA ALA A 61 -0.92 -0.55 17.36
C ALA A 61 -1.13 0.97 17.48
N PHE A 62 -1.07 1.50 18.70
CA PHE A 62 -1.12 2.94 18.94
C PHE A 62 0.29 3.53 18.98
N ASP A 63 0.59 4.44 18.06
CA ASP A 63 1.83 5.21 18.06
C ASP A 63 1.66 6.45 18.95
N LYS A 64 2.28 6.40 20.14
CA LYS A 64 2.23 7.49 21.13
C LYS A 64 3.00 8.74 20.70
N GLU A 65 3.99 8.62 19.83
CA GLU A 65 4.79 9.78 19.39
C GLU A 65 4.02 10.62 18.37
N LYS A 66 3.22 9.96 17.54
CA LYS A 66 2.39 10.62 16.51
C LYS A 66 0.95 10.81 16.92
N ASN A 67 0.54 10.23 18.04
CA ASN A 67 -0.85 10.20 18.51
C ASN A 67 -1.81 9.62 17.43
N GLN A 68 -1.37 8.55 16.77
CA GLN A 68 -2.06 7.93 15.63
C GLN A 68 -2.22 6.43 15.86
N TRP A 69 -3.29 5.87 15.31
CA TRP A 69 -3.53 4.43 15.30
C TRP A 69 -3.01 3.84 14.00
N CYS A 70 -2.06 2.93 14.07
CA CYS A 70 -1.51 2.25 12.92
C CYS A 70 -2.03 0.82 12.87
N TYR A 71 -2.52 0.39 11.71
CA TYR A 71 -3.00 -0.96 11.49
C TYR A 71 -2.28 -1.64 10.31
N VAL A 72 -2.14 -2.95 10.43
CA VAL A 72 -1.70 -3.84 9.35
C VAL A 72 -2.81 -4.84 9.11
N GLU A 73 -3.30 -4.90 7.88
CA GLU A 73 -4.22 -5.95 7.45
C GLU A 73 -3.44 -7.26 7.37
N VAL A 74 -3.82 -8.24 8.20
CA VAL A 74 -3.23 -9.56 8.21
C VAL A 74 -4.13 -10.47 7.37
N VAL A 75 -3.69 -10.78 6.15
CA VAL A 75 -4.32 -11.82 5.34
C VAL A 75 -3.92 -13.16 5.93
N GLN A 76 -4.88 -13.89 6.48
CA GLN A 76 -4.67 -15.24 7.03
C GLN A 76 -4.95 -16.31 5.97
#